data_AF-A0A5C8L614-F1
#
_entry.id   AF-A0A5C8L614-F1
#
_cell.length_a   1.000
_cell.length_b   1.000
_cell.length_c   1.000
_cell.angle_alpha   90.00
_cell.angle_beta   90.00
_cell.angle_gamma   90.00
#
_symmetry.space_group_name_H-M   'P 1'
#
loop_
_entity.id
_entity.type
_entity.pdbx_description
1 polymer ?
#
loop_
_entity_poly.entity_id
_entity_poly.type
_entity_poly.pdbx_seq_one_letter_code
_entity_poly.pdbx_strand_id
1 'polypeptide(L)'
;MSDKLKIKLSIADRVYPLTIAPSQEEGLRKAAKKIEEVIKQFEQSYAVRDKQDVLAMCALQFAAKTEQHSINNDKEVIDARQKLSDLVAVLDDHLK
;
A
#
# COMPACT_ATOMS: atom_id res chain seq x y z
N MET A 1 25.26 -14.98 -5.36
CA MET A 1 24.62 -15.45 -4.13
C MET A 1 23.93 -14.25 -3.50
N SER A 2 22.61 -14.32 -3.29
CA SER A 2 21.83 -13.21 -2.74
C SER A 2 22.05 -13.15 -1.23
N ASP A 3 23.01 -12.32 -0.80
CA ASP A 3 23.31 -12.13 0.62
C ASP A 3 22.09 -11.54 1.32
N LYS A 4 21.44 -12.37 2.13
CA LYS A 4 20.29 -11.96 2.93
C LYS A 4 20.80 -11.17 4.15
N LEU A 5 20.22 -9.99 4.36
CA LEU A 5 20.53 -9.13 5.50
C LEU A 5 19.60 -9.46 6.66
N LYS A 6 20.17 -9.54 7.87
CA LYS A 6 19.38 -9.61 9.11
C LYS A 6 19.16 -8.19 9.62
N ILE A 7 17.91 -7.74 9.64
CA ILE A 7 17.51 -6.44 10.17
C ILE A 7 16.65 -6.61 11.41
N LYS A 8 16.60 -5.57 12.25
CA LYS A 8 15.66 -5.47 13.37
C LYS A 8 14.71 -4.31 13.07
N LEU A 9 13.43 -4.63 12.93
CA LEU A 9 12.38 -3.64 12.65
C LEU A 9 11.61 -3.37 13.94
N SER A 10 11.39 -2.10 14.29
CA SER A 10 10.61 -1.72 15.46
C SER A 10 9.23 -1.23 15.01
N ILE A 11 8.17 -1.77 15.60
CA ILE A 11 6.77 -1.37 15.38
C ILE A 11 6.04 -1.40 16.72
N ALA A 12 5.46 -0.27 17.15
CA ALA A 12 4.61 -0.19 18.35
C ALA A 12 5.27 -0.79 19.61
N ASP A 13 6.47 -0.33 19.93
CA ASP A 13 7.32 -0.79 21.05
C ASP A 13 7.77 -2.26 20.97
N ARG A 14 7.60 -2.93 19.83
CA ARG A 14 8.04 -4.31 19.61
C ARG A 14 9.11 -4.39 18.54
N VAL A 15 10.18 -5.15 18.83
CA VAL A 15 11.28 -5.38 17.89
C VAL A 15 11.13 -6.75 17.24
N TYR A 16 11.01 -6.76 15.92
CA TYR A 16 10.90 -7.95 15.08
C TYR A 16 12.21 -8.16 14.30
N PRO A 17 12.98 -9.23 14.59
CA PRO A 17 14.13 -9.60 13.79
C PRO A 17 13.67 -10.28 12.49
N LEU A 18 14.11 -9.77 11.34
CA LEU A 18 13.75 -10.26 10.01
C LEU A 18 15.00 -10.52 9.17
N THR A 19 14.94 -11.51 8.28
CA THR A 19 16.01 -11.77 7.31
C THR A 19 15.45 -11.49 5.91
N ILE A 20 15.98 -10.47 5.23
CA ILE A 20 15.43 -9.95 3.97
C ILE A 20 16.52 -9.75 2.90
N ALA A 21 16.11 -9.56 1.65
CA ALA A 21 17.02 -9.12 0.60
C ALA A 21 17.34 -7.62 0.75
N PRO A 22 18.54 -7.15 0.37
CA PRO A 22 18.91 -5.73 0.43
C PRO A 22 17.97 -4.82 -0.34
N SER A 23 17.43 -5.28 -1.46
CA SER A 23 16.45 -4.55 -2.28
C SER A 23 15.13 -4.25 -1.56
N GLN A 24 14.81 -4.99 -0.49
CA GLN A 24 13.57 -4.85 0.26
C GLN A 24 13.73 -4.03 1.55
N GLU A 25 14.96 -3.74 1.99
CA GLU A 25 15.20 -3.07 3.27
C GLU A 25 14.54 -1.69 3.32
N GLU A 26 14.76 -0.88 2.30
CA GLU A 26 14.23 0.48 2.25
C GLU A 26 12.69 0.47 2.30
N GLY A 27 12.07 -0.45 1.55
CA GLY A 27 10.62 -0.64 1.53
C GLY A 27 10.06 -1.02 2.90
N LEU A 28 10.68 -2.01 3.56
CA LEU A 28 10.26 -2.44 4.91
C LEU A 28 10.43 -1.33 5.95
N ARG A 29 11.54 -0.57 5.92
CA ARG A 29 11.73 0.54 6.87
C ARG A 29 10.72 1.66 6.67
N LYS A 30 10.43 2.04 5.43
CA LYS A 30 9.41 3.05 5.12
C LYS A 30 8.01 2.58 5.56
N ALA A 31 7.68 1.31 5.32
CA ALA A 31 6.42 0.73 5.74
C ALA A 31 6.27 0.74 7.27
N ALA A 32 7.30 0.30 8.01
CA ALA A 32 7.29 0.32 9.47
C ALA A 32 7.07 1.72 10.04
N LYS A 33 7.79 2.72 9.51
CA LYS A 33 7.62 4.12 9.93
C LYS A 33 6.19 4.63 9.68
N LYS A 34 5.61 4.27 8.54
CA LYS A 34 4.24 4.66 8.19
C LYS A 34 3.20 4.00 9.09
N ILE A 35 3.40 2.73 9.46
CA ILE A 35 2.55 2.04 10.44
C ILE A 35 2.65 2.75 11.81
N GLU A 36 3.85 3.08 12.27
CA GLU A 36 4.08 3.80 13.53
C GLU A 36 3.35 5.16 13.58
N GLU A 37 3.40 5.92 12.48
CA GLU A 37 2.69 7.21 12.36
C GLU A 37 1.17 7.04 12.46
N VAL A 38 0.62 6.03 11.79
CA VAL A 38 -0.82 5.74 11.82
C VAL A 38 -1.26 5.27 13.21
N ILE A 39 -0.48 4.42 13.87
CA ILE A 39 -0.74 3.98 15.26
C ILE A 39 -0.79 5.20 16.19
N LYS A 40 0.19 6.11 16.11
CA LYS A 40 0.19 7.35 16.92
C LYS A 40 -1.03 8.22 16.67
N GLN A 41 -1.48 8.34 15.42
CA GLN A 41 -2.71 9.08 15.10
C GLN A 41 -3.94 8.44 15.75
N PHE A 42 -4.04 7.11 15.73
CA PHE A 42 -5.16 6.40 16.38
C PHE A 42 -5.09 6.48 17.90
N GLU A 43 -3.91 6.36 18.52
CA GLU A 43 -3.72 6.55 19.97
C GLU A 43 -4.08 7.96 20.43
N GLN A 44 -3.82 8.98 19.60
CA GLN A 44 -4.22 10.37 19.89
C GLN A 44 -5.72 10.62 19.67
N SER A 45 -6.30 10.03 18.61
CA SER A 45 -7.68 10.30 18.21
C SER A 45 -8.71 9.47 18.98
N TYR A 46 -8.31 8.29 19.43
CA TYR A 46 -9.15 7.39 20.19
C TYR A 46 -8.39 7.00 21.45
N ALA A 47 -9.02 7.13 22.62
CA ALA A 47 -8.48 6.64 23.90
C ALA A 47 -8.47 5.10 23.96
N VAL A 48 -8.03 4.45 22.88
CA VAL A 48 -7.97 3.00 22.71
C VAL A 48 -6.85 2.50 23.61
N ARG A 49 -7.26 1.75 24.64
CA ARG A 49 -6.36 1.21 25.64
C ARG A 49 -5.62 -0.04 25.16
N ASP A 50 -6.09 -0.70 24.10
CA ASP A 50 -5.49 -1.94 23.60
C ASP A 50 -4.70 -1.73 22.30
N LYS A 51 -3.38 -1.92 22.38
CA LYS A 51 -2.45 -1.80 21.26
C LYS A 51 -2.75 -2.82 20.15
N GLN A 52 -3.40 -3.94 20.48
CA GLN A 52 -3.76 -4.95 19.48
C GLN A 52 -4.92 -4.48 18.59
N ASP A 53 -5.91 -3.80 19.16
CA ASP A 53 -7.04 -3.25 18.40
C ASP A 53 -6.60 -2.12 17.48
N VAL A 54 -5.67 -1.27 17.93
CA VAL A 54 -5.09 -0.22 17.07
C VAL A 54 -4.36 -0.83 15.87
N LEU A 55 -3.62 -1.93 16.07
CA LEU A 55 -2.97 -2.65 14.97
C LEU A 55 -3.99 -3.26 13.99
N ALA A 56 -5.10 -3.81 14.49
CA ALA A 56 -6.18 -4.32 13.65
C ALA A 56 -6.85 -3.21 12.82
N MET A 57 -7.09 -2.04 13.43
CA MET A 57 -7.59 -0.86 12.71
C MET A 57 -6.63 -0.38 11.63
N CYS A 58 -5.33 -0.37 11.92
CA CYS A 58 -4.30 -0.05 10.93
C CYS A 58 -4.34 -1.04 9.76
N ALA A 59 -4.39 -2.35 10.04
CA ALA A 59 -4.47 -3.39 9.01
C ALA A 59 -5.70 -3.23 8.12
N LEU A 60 -6.88 -2.95 8.71
CA LEU A 60 -8.10 -2.69 7.97
C LEU A 60 -7.97 -1.45 7.07
N GLN A 61 -7.39 -0.36 7.57
CA GLN A 61 -7.21 0.86 6.78
C GLN A 61 -6.26 0.63 5.59
N PHE A 62 -5.18 -0.12 5.79
CA PHE A 62 -4.26 -0.47 4.71
C PHE A 62 -4.89 -1.41 3.68
N ALA A 63 -5.65 -2.43 4.13
CA ALA A 63 -6.39 -3.31 3.25
C ALA A 63 -7.41 -2.53 2.41
N ALA A 64 -8.23 -1.69 3.06
CA ALA A 64 -9.21 -0.84 2.38
C ALA A 64 -8.56 0.09 1.33
N LYS A 65 -7.42 0.73 1.65
CA LYS A 65 -6.68 1.55 0.68
C LYS A 65 -6.17 0.74 -0.51
N THR A 66 -5.73 -0.50 -0.28
CA THR A 66 -5.22 -1.37 -1.34
C THR A 66 -6.35 -1.83 -2.26
N GLU A 67 -7.48 -2.27 -1.69
CA GLU A 67 -8.68 -2.62 -2.44
C GLU A 67 -9.20 -1.41 -3.24
N GLN A 68 -9.27 -0.23 -2.62
CA GLN A 68 -9.70 0.98 -3.30
C GLN A 68 -8.78 1.37 -4.46
N HIS A 69 -7.47 1.18 -4.31
CA HIS A 69 -6.50 1.43 -5.39
C HIS A 69 -6.67 0.43 -6.54
N SER A 70 -6.98 -0.84 -6.26
CA SER A 70 -7.26 -1.83 -7.31
C SER A 70 -8.51 -1.45 -8.11
N ILE A 71 -9.59 -1.06 -7.42
CA ILE A 71 -10.83 -0.58 -8.03
C ILE A 71 -10.58 0.65 -8.90
N ASN A 72 -9.71 1.57 -8.46
CA ASN A 72 -9.43 2.79 -9.23
C ASN A 72 -8.58 2.50 -10.47
N ASN A 73 -7.57 1.62 -10.37
CA ASN A 73 -6.78 1.18 -11.51
C ASN A 73 -7.64 0.50 -12.57
N ASP A 74 -8.58 -0.35 -12.16
CA ASP A 74 -9.49 -1.02 -13.11
C ASP A 74 -10.34 0.00 -13.87
N LYS A 75 -10.82 1.05 -13.19
CA LYS A 75 -11.53 2.16 -13.83
C LYS A 75 -10.65 2.93 -14.81
N GLU A 76 -9.42 3.26 -14.43
CA GLU A 76 -8.48 3.97 -15.32
C GLU A 76 -8.16 3.16 -16.60
N VAL A 77 -8.01 1.83 -16.46
CA VAL A 77 -7.79 0.92 -17.60
C VAL A 77 -9.01 0.84 -18.51
N ILE A 78 -10.22 0.79 -17.94
CA ILE A 78 -11.48 0.80 -18.70
C ILE A 78 -11.62 2.11 -19.47
N ASP A 79 -11.40 3.25 -18.81
CA ASP A 79 -11.47 4.58 -19.44
C ASP A 79 -10.44 4.74 -20.56
N ALA A 80 -9.22 4.23 -20.36
CA ALA A 80 -8.18 4.25 -21.40
C ALA A 80 -8.57 3.40 -22.61
N ARG A 81 -9.17 2.22 -22.39
CA ARG A 81 -9.68 1.36 -23.47
C ARG A 81 -10.82 2.01 -24.23
N GLN A 82 -11.75 2.67 -23.52
CA GLN A 82 -12.86 3.38 -24.15
C GLN A 82 -12.34 4.49 -25.07
N LYS A 83 -11.43 5.35 -24.57
CA LYS A 83 -10.81 6.42 -25.37
C LYS A 83 -10.05 5.90 -26.58
N LEU A 84 -9.36 4.77 -26.44
CA LEU A 84 -8.68 4.11 -27.56
C LEU A 84 -9.68 3.60 -28.61
N SER A 85 -10.80 3.00 -28.18
CA SER A 85 -11.87 2.57 -29.07
C SER A 85 -12.51 3.76 -29.82
N ASP A 86 -12.75 4.86 -29.11
CA ASP A 86 -13.32 6.07 -29.69
C ASP A 86 -12.36 6.68 -30.74
N LEU A 87 -11.05 6.68 -30.46
CA LEU A 87 -10.02 7.11 -31.41
C LEU A 87 -9.97 6.23 -32.66
N VAL A 88 -10.05 4.91 -32.49
CA VAL A 88 -10.10 3.97 -33.63
C VAL A 88 -11.35 4.21 -34.48
N ALA A 89 -12.51 4.43 -33.86
CA ALA A 89 -13.74 4.73 -34.59
C ALA A 89 -13.64 6.03 -35.40
N VAL A 90 -13.01 7.07 -34.84
CA VAL A 90 -12.77 8.35 -35.55
C VAL A 90 -11.82 8.14 -36.74
N LEU A 91 -10.76 7.36 -36.57
CA LEU A 91 -9.82 7.02 -37.63
C LEU A 91 -10.48 6.23 -38.77
N ASP A 92 -11.29 5.23 -38.43
CA ASP A 92 -12.04 4.44 -39.42
C ASP A 92 -13.05 5.29 -40.20
N ASP A 93 -13.64 6.31 -39.56
CA ASP A 93 -14.55 7.25 -40.23
C ASP A 93 -13.81 8.20 -41.19
N HIS A 94 -12.57 8.58 -40.86
CA HIS A 94 -11.72 9.43 -41.72
C HIS A 94 -10.99 8.67 -42.83
N LEU A 95 -10.94 7.33 -42.76
CA LEU A 95 -10.28 6.46 -43.74
C LEU A 95 -11.26 5.81 -44.74
N LYS A 96 -12.55 6.12 -44.64
CA LYS A 96 -13.56 5.83 -45.68
C LYS A 96 -13.64 6.96 -46.71
#